data_AF-A0A7W6IFX6-F1
#
_entry.id   AF-A0A7W6IFX6-F1
#
_cell.length_a   1.000
_cell.length_b   1.000
_cell.length_c   1.000
_cell.angle_alpha   90.00
_cell.angle_beta   90.00
_cell.angle_gamma   90.00
#
_symmetry.space_group_name_H-M   'P 1'
#
loop_
_entity.id
_entity.type
_entity.pdbx_description
1 polymer ?
#
loop_
_entity_poly.entity_id
_entity_poly.type
_entity_poly.pdbx_seq_one_letter_code
_entity_poly.pdbx_strand_id
1 'polypeptide(L)'
;MESISSQPTNVIRFPGARSSANPRRDQKSLMDAVYAAGSLPIEAGDRATKAMATRLTIFGFVVIDEMRDDGTVRRLRPSEAFHASTDWPWRVSKPSGRYRVDDGYPDTDREMFAALNA
;
A
#
# COMPACT_ATOMS: atom_id res chain seq x y z
N MET A 1 -44.37 28.67 40.77
CA MET A 1 -43.85 27.31 40.57
C MET A 1 -43.64 27.11 39.08
N GLU A 2 -42.42 27.31 38.57
CA GLU A 2 -42.10 26.99 37.17
C GLU A 2 -40.73 26.30 37.15
N SER A 3 -40.77 24.97 37.06
CA SER A 3 -39.58 24.13 36.97
C SER A 3 -39.19 23.99 35.50
N ILE A 4 -38.18 24.73 35.06
CA ILE A 4 -37.61 24.59 33.72
C ILE A 4 -36.84 23.26 33.70
N SER A 5 -37.47 22.25 33.09
CA SER A 5 -36.87 20.94 32.83
C SER A 5 -35.69 21.11 31.85
N SER A 6 -34.48 21.03 32.38
CA SER A 6 -33.25 20.97 31.59
C SER A 6 -33.12 19.57 30.99
N GLN A 7 -33.52 19.41 29.73
CA GLN A 7 -33.32 18.15 29.02
C GLN A 7 -31.83 17.98 28.65
N PRO A 8 -31.26 16.77 28.82
CA PRO A 8 -29.88 16.51 28.43
C PRO A 8 -29.76 16.52 26.89
N THR A 9 -29.03 17.49 26.36
CA THR A 9 -28.73 17.58 24.93
C THR A 9 -27.69 16.52 24.56
N ASN A 10 -28.10 15.49 23.84
CA ASN A 10 -27.20 14.45 23.35
C ASN A 10 -26.47 14.95 22.10
N VAL A 11 -25.19 15.30 22.23
CA VAL A 11 -24.35 15.76 21.13
C VAL A 11 -23.69 14.57 20.45
N ILE A 12 -24.25 14.16 19.31
CA ILE A 12 -23.64 13.14 18.45
C ILE A 12 -22.59 13.84 17.57
N ARG A 13 -21.31 13.60 17.87
CA ARG A 13 -20.22 14.04 17.00
C ARG A 13 -20.16 13.13 15.78
N PHE A 14 -20.59 13.64 14.63
CA PHE A 14 -20.29 12.97 13.37
C PHE A 14 -18.79 13.02 13.14
N PRO A 15 -18.12 11.88 12.90
CA PRO A 15 -16.73 11.88 12.46
C PRO A 15 -16.66 12.73 11.20
N GLY A 16 -16.01 13.90 11.29
CA GLY A 16 -15.88 14.83 10.17
C GLY A 16 -15.27 14.13 8.95
N ALA A 17 -15.61 14.63 7.76
CA ALA A 17 -15.09 14.13 6.49
C ALA A 17 -13.59 13.80 6.63
N ARG A 18 -13.24 12.53 6.34
CA ARG A 18 -11.86 12.01 6.43
C ARG A 18 -10.91 13.08 5.91
N SER A 19 -10.02 13.54 6.79
CA SER A 19 -9.04 14.59 6.51
C SER A 19 -8.48 14.43 5.11
N SER A 20 -8.51 15.53 4.35
CA SER A 20 -8.02 15.64 2.98
C SER A 20 -6.86 14.70 2.70
N ALA A 21 -7.04 13.85 1.68
CA ALA A 21 -6.08 12.90 1.15
C ALA A 21 -4.66 13.49 1.19
N ASN A 22 -3.90 13.14 2.22
CA ASN A 22 -2.49 13.46 2.28
C ASN A 22 -1.81 12.27 1.61
N PRO A 23 -1.30 12.42 0.37
CA PRO A 23 -0.78 11.29 -0.39
C PRO A 23 0.36 10.57 0.33
N ARG A 24 1.11 11.31 1.18
CA ARG A 24 2.17 10.73 2.01
C ARG A 24 1.61 9.88 3.16
N ARG A 25 0.50 10.32 3.76
CA ARG A 25 -0.19 9.55 4.81
C ARG A 25 -0.82 8.29 4.22
N ASP A 26 -1.40 8.40 3.03
CA ASP A 26 -2.03 7.27 2.35
C ASP A 26 -0.97 6.24 1.93
N GLN A 27 0.19 6.68 1.43
CA GLN A 27 1.31 5.79 1.11
C GLN A 27 1.85 5.07 2.34
N LYS A 28 2.15 5.81 3.41
CA LYS A 28 2.63 5.21 4.66
C LYS A 28 1.59 4.25 5.24
N SER A 29 0.32 4.63 5.23
CA SER A 29 -0.76 3.78 5.74
C SER A 29 -0.90 2.49 4.93
N LEU A 30 -0.79 2.53 3.60
CA LEU A 30 -0.82 1.32 2.77
C LEU A 30 0.39 0.43 3.03
N MET A 31 1.57 1.03 3.13
CA MET A 31 2.79 0.31 3.51
C MET A 31 2.62 -0.36 4.88
N ASP A 32 2.23 0.38 5.91
CA ASP A 32 2.04 -0.15 7.25
C ASP A 32 1.00 -1.28 7.26
N ALA A 33 -0.10 -1.17 6.50
CA ALA A 33 -1.13 -2.21 6.38
C ALA A 33 -0.62 -3.48 5.69
N VAL A 34 0.05 -3.35 4.53
CA VAL A 34 0.67 -4.49 3.82
C VAL A 34 1.73 -5.12 4.71
N TYR A 35 2.50 -4.31 5.44
CA TYR A 35 3.58 -4.82 6.26
C TYR A 35 3.11 -5.44 7.58
N ALA A 36 1.98 -5.01 8.12
CA ALA A 36 1.35 -5.65 9.27
C ALA A 36 0.64 -6.96 8.89
N ALA A 37 -0.14 -6.95 7.81
CA ALA A 37 -0.96 -8.09 7.38
C ALA A 37 -0.20 -9.12 6.52
N GLY A 38 0.96 -8.75 5.97
CA GLY A 38 1.73 -9.56 5.01
C GLY A 38 1.20 -9.49 3.58
N SER A 39 -0.12 -9.38 3.41
CA SER A 39 -0.78 -9.04 2.15
C SER A 39 -2.08 -8.28 2.37
N LEU A 40 -2.48 -7.47 1.39
CA LEU A 40 -3.70 -6.68 1.41
C LEU A 40 -4.45 -6.84 0.07
N PRO A 41 -5.76 -7.21 0.08
CA PRO A 41 -6.58 -7.14 -1.11
C PRO A 41 -6.95 -5.68 -1.43
N ILE A 42 -6.95 -5.34 -2.72
CA ILE A 42 -7.41 -4.06 -3.26
C ILE A 42 -8.51 -4.35 -4.27
N GLU A 43 -9.66 -3.72 -4.04
CA GLU A 43 -10.83 -3.83 -4.92
C GLU A 43 -10.53 -3.30 -6.33
N ALA A 44 -11.22 -3.87 -7.33
CA ALA A 44 -11.06 -3.45 -8.73
C ALA A 44 -11.27 -1.93 -8.91
N GLY A 45 -12.33 -1.39 -8.30
CA GLY A 45 -12.72 0.01 -8.39
C GLY A 45 -11.82 1.01 -7.65
N ASP A 46 -10.91 0.56 -6.78
CA ASP A 46 -10.06 1.46 -6.00
C ASP A 46 -8.82 1.90 -6.80
N ARG A 47 -9.06 2.80 -7.76
CA ARG A 47 -8.01 3.34 -8.63
C ARG A 47 -6.93 4.11 -7.87
N ALA A 48 -7.28 4.75 -6.76
CA ALA A 48 -6.34 5.55 -5.97
C ALA A 48 -5.31 4.65 -5.28
N THR A 49 -5.78 3.60 -4.59
CA THR A 49 -4.90 2.64 -3.91
C THR A 49 -4.10 1.83 -4.93
N LYS A 50 -4.69 1.48 -6.09
CA LYS A 50 -3.96 0.82 -7.20
C LYS A 50 -2.83 1.69 -7.77
N ALA A 51 -3.08 2.96 -8.07
CA ALA A 51 -2.04 3.86 -8.56
C ALA A 51 -0.88 3.99 -7.56
N MET A 52 -1.19 3.98 -6.26
CA MET A 52 -0.20 4.00 -5.20
C MET A 52 0.57 2.68 -5.09
N ALA A 53 -0.13 1.54 -5.15
CA ALA A 53 0.49 0.22 -5.18
C ALA A 53 1.44 0.07 -6.38
N THR A 54 1.04 0.50 -7.57
CA THR A 54 1.88 0.51 -8.78
C THR A 54 3.18 1.27 -8.54
N ARG A 55 3.12 2.48 -7.96
CA ARG A 55 4.32 3.26 -7.62
C ARG A 55 5.22 2.51 -6.64
N LEU A 56 4.65 1.92 -5.60
CA LEU A 56 5.39 1.15 -4.61
C LEU A 56 6.04 -0.11 -5.21
N THR A 57 5.40 -0.75 -6.19
CA THR A 57 5.98 -1.89 -6.93
C THR A 57 7.11 -1.46 -7.85
N ILE A 58 7.02 -0.30 -8.51
CA ILE A 58 8.13 0.24 -9.31
C ILE A 58 9.37 0.48 -8.44
N PHE A 59 9.17 0.97 -7.21
CA PHE A 59 10.26 1.13 -6.25
C PHE A 59 10.70 -0.17 -5.54
N GLY A 60 10.02 -1.29 -5.77
CA GLY A 60 10.37 -2.59 -5.18
C GLY A 60 9.92 -2.78 -3.73
N PHE A 61 9.06 -1.92 -3.18
CA PHE A 61 8.57 -2.03 -1.80
C PHE A 61 7.46 -3.07 -1.63
N VAL A 62 6.69 -3.33 -2.68
CA VAL A 62 5.59 -4.30 -2.66
C VAL A 62 5.52 -5.03 -3.98
N VAL A 63 4.91 -6.20 -3.97
CA VAL A 63 4.62 -6.98 -5.16
C VAL A 63 3.11 -7.06 -5.36
N ILE A 64 2.67 -6.96 -6.62
CA ILE A 64 1.25 -6.97 -6.99
C ILE A 64 0.94 -8.28 -7.70
N ASP A 65 -0.13 -8.91 -7.26
CA ASP A 65 -0.75 -10.03 -7.92
C ASP A 65 -2.17 -9.64 -8.37
N GLU A 66 -2.49 -9.82 -9.64
CA GLU A 66 -3.84 -9.65 -10.16
C GLU A 66 -4.66 -10.93 -9.90
N MET A 67 -5.85 -10.77 -9.32
CA MET A 67 -6.78 -11.88 -9.06
C MET A 67 -7.84 -11.90 -10.17
N ARG A 68 -7.87 -12.99 -10.92
CA ARG A 68 -8.84 -13.20 -12.00
C ARG A 68 -10.12 -13.84 -11.44
N ASP A 69 -11.21 -13.78 -12.21
CA ASP A 69 -12.52 -14.37 -11.87
C ASP A 69 -12.47 -15.90 -11.73
N ASP A 70 -11.59 -16.55 -12.48
CA ASP A 70 -11.30 -17.98 -12.41
C ASP A 70 -10.57 -18.42 -11.12
N GLY A 71 -10.27 -17.47 -10.22
CA GLY A 71 -9.55 -17.71 -8.97
C GLY A 71 -8.04 -17.84 -9.14
N THR A 72 -7.52 -17.67 -10.35
CA THR A 72 -6.08 -17.65 -10.61
C THR A 72 -5.47 -16.32 -10.19
N VAL A 73 -4.19 -16.39 -9.82
CA VAL A 73 -3.43 -15.26 -9.32
C VAL A 73 -2.23 -15.05 -10.23
N ARG A 74 -2.14 -13.89 -10.90
CA ARG A 74 -1.06 -13.56 -11.82
C ARG A 74 -0.19 -12.44 -11.25
N ARG A 75 1.10 -12.73 -11.04
CA ARG A 75 2.09 -11.72 -10.67
C ARG A 75 2.24 -10.68 -11.79
N LEU A 76 2.08 -9.40 -11.44
CA LEU A 76 2.34 -8.29 -12.36
C LEU A 76 3.79 -7.82 -12.21
N ARG A 77 4.50 -7.69 -13.33
CA ARG A 77 5.77 -6.93 -13.39
C ARG A 77 5.50 -5.45 -13.18
N PRO A 78 6.48 -4.63 -12.74
CA PRO A 78 6.28 -3.19 -12.57
C PRO A 78 5.76 -2.47 -13.82
N SER A 79 6.27 -2.83 -15.00
CA SER A 79 5.79 -2.31 -16.28
C SER A 79 4.35 -2.74 -16.59
N GLU A 80 3.99 -3.97 -16.26
CA GLU A 80 2.61 -4.47 -16.42
C GLU A 80 1.68 -3.79 -15.42
N ALA A 81 2.06 -3.61 -14.16
CA ALA A 81 1.24 -2.95 -13.14
C ALA A 81 0.94 -1.48 -13.47
N PHE A 82 1.78 -0.83 -14.27
CA PHE A 82 1.53 0.51 -14.78
C PHE A 82 0.46 0.55 -15.88
N HIS A 83 0.40 -0.49 -16.72
CA HIS A 83 -0.55 -0.62 -17.82
C HIS A 83 -1.75 -1.53 -17.51
N ALA A 84 -1.74 -2.20 -16.36
CA ALA A 84 -2.71 -3.21 -16.00
C ALA A 84 -4.11 -2.61 -15.90
N SER A 85 -5.10 -3.36 -16.38
CA SER A 85 -6.48 -2.95 -16.26
C SER A 85 -6.87 -2.82 -14.79
N THR A 86 -7.65 -1.79 -14.47
CA THR A 86 -8.24 -1.64 -13.16
C THR A 86 -9.44 -2.58 -12.93
N ASP A 87 -9.84 -3.38 -13.91
CA ASP A 87 -11.08 -4.17 -13.85
C ASP A 87 -11.00 -5.38 -12.90
N TRP A 88 -9.79 -5.84 -12.56
CA TRP A 88 -9.58 -7.02 -11.72
C TRP A 88 -9.07 -6.64 -10.32
N PRO A 89 -9.54 -7.27 -9.23
CA PRO A 89 -8.99 -7.06 -7.90
C PRO A 89 -7.49 -7.38 -7.85
N TRP A 90 -6.74 -6.67 -7.01
CA TRP A 90 -5.32 -6.92 -6.79
C TRP A 90 -5.07 -7.45 -5.39
N ARG A 91 -4.01 -8.22 -5.22
CA ARG A 91 -3.41 -8.56 -3.93
C ARG A 91 -2.02 -7.93 -3.89
N VAL A 92 -1.81 -7.05 -2.94
CA VAL A 92 -0.52 -6.42 -2.69
C VAL A 92 0.14 -7.13 -1.52
N SER A 93 1.38 -7.57 -1.68
CA SER A 93 2.09 -8.29 -0.62
C SER A 93 3.52 -7.79 -0.45
N LYS A 94 4.13 -8.13 0.68
CA LYS A 94 5.56 -7.90 0.90
C LYS A 94 6.37 -8.69 -0.14
N PRO A 95 7.50 -8.15 -0.63
CA PRO A 95 8.42 -8.91 -1.45
C PRO A 95 9.00 -10.10 -0.64
N SER A 96 8.87 -11.32 -1.16
CA SER A 96 9.49 -12.49 -0.57
C SER A 96 10.87 -12.76 -1.20
N GLY A 97 11.94 -12.60 -0.41
CA GLY A 97 13.18 -13.41 -0.48
C GLY A 97 14.16 -13.28 -1.67
N ARG A 98 13.84 -12.65 -2.81
CA ARG A 98 14.83 -12.37 -3.88
C ARG A 98 15.03 -10.89 -4.22
N TYR A 99 14.07 -10.06 -3.81
CA TYR A 99 14.10 -8.59 -3.93
C TYR A 99 13.91 -7.93 -2.56
N ARG A 100 14.26 -8.63 -1.47
CA ARG A 100 14.50 -7.92 -0.22
C ARG A 100 15.63 -6.96 -0.52
N VAL A 101 15.38 -5.66 -0.43
CA VAL A 101 16.42 -4.71 -0.05
C VAL A 101 16.79 -5.12 1.37
N ASP A 102 17.68 -6.10 1.47
CA ASP A 102 18.32 -6.40 2.73
C ASP A 102 19.20 -5.19 3.04
N ASP A 103 19.27 -4.75 4.29
CA ASP A 103 20.18 -3.68 4.72
C ASP A 103 21.67 -4.07 4.52
N GLY A 104 21.94 -5.30 4.08
CA GLY A 104 23.24 -5.80 3.65
C GLY A 104 23.48 -5.56 2.17
N TYR A 105 24.45 -4.70 1.87
CA TYR A 105 25.05 -4.56 0.55
C TYR A 105 25.47 -5.95 0.01
N PRO A 106 25.19 -6.30 -1.26
CA PRO A 106 25.68 -7.55 -1.81
C PRO A 106 27.21 -7.56 -1.78
N ASP A 107 27.80 -8.66 -1.31
CA ASP A 107 29.24 -8.76 -1.00
C ASP A 107 30.12 -8.41 -2.22
N THR A 108 29.64 -8.70 -3.43
CA THR A 108 30.26 -8.32 -4.71
C THR A 108 30.51 -6.82 -4.86
N ASP A 109 29.61 -6.01 -4.33
CA ASP A 109 29.72 -4.59 -4.54
C ASP A 109 30.67 -3.94 -3.50
N ARG A 110 30.92 -4.62 -2.37
CA ARG A 110 31.87 -4.16 -1.34
C ARG A 110 33.29 -4.11 -1.88
N GLU A 111 33.67 -5.06 -2.72
CA GLU A 111 34.96 -5.07 -3.42
C GLU A 111 35.04 -3.96 -4.49
N MET A 112 33.94 -3.69 -5.19
CA MET A 112 33.87 -2.65 -6.23
C MET A 112 34.08 -1.24 -5.66
N PHE A 113 33.52 -0.94 -4.49
CA PHE A 113 33.74 0.36 -3.82
C PHE A 113 35.09 0.45 -3.08
N ALA A 114 35.67 -0.68 -2.66
CA ALA A 114 37.03 -0.70 -2.14
C ALA A 114 38.06 -0.41 -3.25
N ALA A 115 37.84 -0.94 -4.46
CA ALA A 115 38.69 -0.70 -5.62
C ALA A 115 38.63 0.74 -6.15
N LEU A 116 37.56 1.49 -5.86
CA LEU A 116 37.41 2.89 -6.28
C LEU A 116 38.11 3.91 -5.36
N ASN A 117 38.50 3.47 -4.15
CA ASN A 117 39.11 4.30 -3.11
C ASN A 117 40.59 3.93 -2.82
N ALA A 118 41.18 3.06 -3.65
CA ALA A 118 42.60 2.70 -3.62
C ALA A 118 43.36 3.42 -4.74
#